data_AF-A0A5B0GJI8-F1
#
_entry.id   AF-A0A5B0GJI8-F1
#
_cell.length_a   1.000
_cell.length_b   1.000
_cell.length_c   1.000
_cell.angle_alpha   90.00
_cell.angle_beta   90.00
_cell.angle_gamma   90.00
#
_symmetry.space_group_name_H-M   'P 1'
#
loop_
_entity.id
_entity.type
_entity.pdbx_description
1 polymer ?
#
loop_
_entity_poly.entity_id
_entity_poly.type
_entity_poly.pdbx_seq_one_letter_code
_entity_poly.pdbx_strand_id
1 'polypeptide(L)'
;MLDAEIAATLLNRWDRERAYPGDQSSLDLLQEGKLHFRHEGGDVHSHGTDADRRLRVECLTFTDGSRALRVTGADGQSGWTRRTAAEPV
;
A
#
# COMPACT_ATOMS: atom_id res chain seq x y z
N MET A 1 -14.73 -2.97 -6.26
CA MET A 1 -14.00 -1.95 -5.48
C MET A 1 -14.12 -2.17 -3.96
N LEU A 2 -15.16 -2.85 -3.47
CA LEU A 2 -15.39 -3.01 -2.02
C LEU A 2 -14.17 -3.59 -1.28
N ASP A 3 -13.52 -4.61 -1.85
CA ASP A 3 -12.34 -5.25 -1.23
C ASP A 3 -11.16 -4.28 -1.07
N ALA A 4 -10.90 -3.44 -2.08
CA ALA A 4 -9.86 -2.43 -2.01
C ALA A 4 -10.15 -1.33 -0.97
N GLU A 5 -11.41 -0.89 -0.85
CA GLU A 5 -11.81 0.10 0.17
C GLU A 5 -11.73 -0.47 1.59
N ILE A 6 -12.18 -1.71 1.77
CA ILE A 6 -12.06 -2.43 3.04
C ILE A 6 -10.58 -2.54 3.42
N ALA A 7 -9.74 -3.03 2.50
CA ALA A 7 -8.31 -3.17 2.74
C ALA A 7 -7.64 -1.82 3.05
N ALA A 8 -7.91 -0.77 2.26
CA ALA A 8 -7.38 0.56 2.53
C ALA A 8 -7.78 1.07 3.92
N THR A 9 -9.04 0.86 4.32
CA THR A 9 -9.55 1.28 5.63
C THR A 9 -8.86 0.52 6.77
N LEU A 10 -8.81 -0.80 6.69
CA LEU A 10 -8.21 -1.66 7.73
C LEU A 10 -6.73 -1.36 7.89
N LEU A 11 -5.99 -1.26 6.79
CA LEU A 11 -4.56 -1.03 6.81
C LEU A 11 -4.21 0.38 7.29
N ASN A 12 -4.97 1.40 6.85
CA ASN A 12 -4.79 2.77 7.35
C ASN A 12 -5.09 2.89 8.84
N ARG A 13 -6.03 2.09 9.36
CA ARG A 13 -6.32 2.01 10.80
C ARG A 13 -5.16 1.33 11.54
N TRP A 14 -4.70 0.19 11.03
CA TRP A 14 -3.55 -0.53 11.59
C TRP A 14 -2.30 0.35 11.68
N ASP A 15 -1.99 1.08 10.61
CA ASP A 15 -0.84 2.01 10.55
C ASP A 15 -0.96 3.14 11.58
N ARG A 16 -2.19 3.54 11.99
CA ARG A 16 -2.42 4.56 13.04
C ARG A 16 -2.36 3.99 14.45
N GLU A 17 -2.75 2.74 14.64
CA GLU A 17 -2.84 2.11 15.97
C GLU A 17 -1.52 1.51 16.44
N ARG A 18 -0.59 1.16 15.53
CA ARG A 18 0.72 0.64 15.88
C ARG A 18 1.75 1.74 16.16
N ALA A 19 1.88 2.13 17.42
CA ALA A 19 3.04 2.87 17.93
C ALA A 19 4.30 1.99 18.12
N TYR A 20 4.16 0.66 18.12
CA TYR A 20 5.25 -0.31 18.18
C TYR A 20 4.94 -1.50 17.25
N PRO A 21 5.66 -1.66 16.13
CA PRO A 21 5.45 -2.79 15.24
C PRO A 21 6.04 -4.03 15.90
N GLY A 22 5.20 -4.91 16.43
CA GLY A 22 5.58 -6.32 16.60
C GLY A 22 5.70 -7.02 15.23
N ASP A 23 6.22 -8.24 15.22
CA ASP A 23 6.55 -9.03 14.01
C ASP A 23 5.37 -9.31 13.05
N GLN A 24 4.12 -9.08 13.46
CA GLN A 24 2.96 -9.39 12.62
C GLN A 24 2.83 -8.41 11.45
N SER A 25 2.66 -8.92 10.23
CA SER A 25 2.52 -8.09 9.04
C SER A 25 1.11 -7.51 8.97
N SER A 26 0.96 -6.26 8.51
CA SER A 26 -0.36 -5.68 8.21
C SER A 26 -1.11 -6.48 7.14
N LEU A 27 -0.41 -7.27 6.32
CA LEU A 27 -1.02 -8.12 5.31
C LEU A 27 -1.69 -9.37 5.91
N ASP A 28 -1.23 -9.83 7.07
CA ASP A 28 -1.83 -10.97 7.78
C ASP A 28 -3.28 -10.64 8.17
N LEU A 29 -3.54 -9.38 8.56
CA LEU A 29 -4.89 -8.87 8.84
C LEU A 29 -5.86 -9.04 7.66
N LEU A 30 -5.37 -8.84 6.43
CA LEU A 30 -6.20 -9.00 5.24
C LEU A 30 -6.50 -10.47 4.96
N GLN A 31 -5.51 -11.34 5.19
CA GLN A 31 -5.66 -12.78 5.04
C GLN A 31 -6.63 -13.37 6.08
N GLU A 32 -6.57 -12.90 7.33
CA GLU A 32 -7.54 -13.21 8.38
C GLU A 32 -8.97 -12.82 7.96
N GLY A 33 -9.11 -11.65 7.33
CA GLY A 33 -10.36 -11.18 6.72
C GLY A 33 -10.79 -11.93 5.45
N LYS A 34 -10.03 -12.96 5.02
CA LYS A 34 -10.25 -13.75 3.79
C LYS A 34 -10.25 -12.90 2.51
N LEU A 35 -9.55 -11.77 2.51
CA LEU A 35 -9.34 -10.98 1.31
C LEU A 35 -8.30 -11.68 0.44
N HIS A 36 -8.65 -11.93 -0.83
CA HIS A 36 -7.74 -12.52 -1.80
C HIS A 36 -7.12 -11.41 -2.65
N PHE A 37 -5.80 -11.27 -2.56
CA PHE A 37 -5.07 -10.21 -3.26
C PHE A 37 -3.69 -10.69 -3.72
N ARG A 38 -3.17 -10.02 -4.74
CA ARG A 38 -1.75 -10.04 -5.11
C ARG A 38 -1.08 -8.80 -4.53
N HIS A 39 0.07 -8.97 -3.90
CA HIS A 39 0.90 -7.87 -3.40
C HIS A 39 2.06 -7.62 -4.35
N GLU A 40 2.15 -6.39 -4.83
CA GLU A 40 3.19 -5.93 -5.76
C GLU A 40 3.83 -4.66 -5.18
N GLY A 41 5.14 -4.54 -5.32
CA GLY A 41 5.89 -3.36 -4.88
C GLY A 41 7.04 -3.09 -5.84
N GLY A 42 7.37 -1.81 -6.00
CA GLY A 42 8.43 -1.41 -6.92
C GLY A 42 8.88 0.03 -6.72
N ASP A 43 10.08 0.31 -7.20
CA ASP A 43 10.63 1.66 -7.23
C ASP A 43 10.32 2.31 -8.59
N VAL A 44 9.89 3.57 -8.56
CA VAL A 44 9.60 4.41 -9.71
C VAL A 44 10.66 5.50 -9.77
N HIS A 45 11.31 5.61 -10.92
CA HIS A 45 12.37 6.58 -11.18
C HIS A 45 11.98 7.48 -12.35
N SER A 46 12.09 8.80 -12.19
CA SER A 46 12.01 9.73 -13.31
C SER A 46 13.40 9.94 -13.90
N HIS A 47 13.63 9.44 -15.11
CA HIS A 47 14.88 9.71 -15.82
C HIS A 47 14.79 11.13 -16.43
N GLY A 48 15.55 12.11 -15.92
CA GLY A 48 15.74 13.41 -16.62
C GLY A 48 15.55 14.70 -15.83
N THR A 49 15.39 14.68 -14.51
CA THR A 49 15.43 15.91 -13.69
C THR A 49 16.51 15.79 -12.61
N ASP A 50 17.29 16.85 -12.41
CA ASP A 50 18.41 16.97 -11.44
C ASP A 50 18.04 16.62 -9.98
N ALA A 51 16.76 16.47 -9.68
CA ALA A 51 16.28 15.83 -8.46
C ALA A 51 15.98 14.36 -8.75
N ASP A 52 16.89 13.47 -8.34
CA ASP A 52 16.72 12.00 -8.32
C ASP A 52 15.63 11.61 -7.30
N ARG A 53 14.38 12.01 -7.59
CA ARG A 53 13.21 11.68 -6.77
C ARG A 53 12.78 10.27 -7.12
N ARG A 54 13.28 9.33 -6.33
CA ARG A 54 12.86 7.93 -6.37
C ARG A 54 11.65 7.78 -5.46
N LEU A 55 10.59 7.19 -5.99
CA LEU A 55 9.39 6.85 -5.23
C LEU A 55 9.33 5.33 -5.09
N ARG A 56 8.85 4.84 -3.96
CA ARG A 56 8.46 3.44 -3.82
C ARG A 56 6.94 3.36 -3.80
N VAL A 57 6.42 2.40 -4.54
CA VAL A 57 4.99 2.13 -4.64
C VAL A 57 4.71 0.76 -4.07
N GLU A 58 3.62 0.64 -3.33
CA GLU A 58 3.04 -0.62 -2.91
C GLU A 58 1.61 -0.70 -3.44
N CYS A 59 1.24 -1.82 -4.04
CA CYS A 59 -0.07 -2.08 -4.63
C CYS A 59 -0.58 -3.45 -4.20
N LEU A 60 -1.85 -3.50 -3.79
CA LEU A 60 -2.61 -4.73 -3.60
C LEU A 60 -3.67 -4.81 -4.68
N THR A 61 -3.67 -5.88 -5.48
CA THR A 61 -4.64 -6.11 -6.55
C THR A 61 -5.58 -7.23 -6.14
N PHE A 62 -6.88 -6.94 -6.09
CA PHE A 62 -7.93 -7.87 -5.64
C PHE A 62 -8.52 -8.66 -6.82
N THR A 63 -9.29 -9.71 -6.50
CA THR A 63 -9.89 -10.61 -7.49
C THR A 63 -10.88 -9.91 -8.43
N ASP A 64 -11.52 -8.85 -7.95
CA ASP A 64 -12.42 -8.00 -8.75
C ASP A 64 -11.67 -6.96 -9.61
N GLY A 65 -10.33 -6.99 -9.62
CA GLY A 65 -9.47 -6.06 -10.35
C GLY A 65 -9.29 -4.69 -9.67
N SER A 66 -9.97 -4.44 -8.55
CA SER A 66 -9.76 -3.22 -7.78
C SER A 66 -8.40 -3.25 -7.09
N ARG A 67 -7.89 -2.07 -6.74
CA ARG A 67 -6.53 -1.90 -6.22
C ARG A 67 -6.49 -1.03 -4.99
N ALA A 68 -5.65 -1.38 -4.01
CA ALA A 68 -5.30 -0.51 -2.90
C ALA A 68 -3.81 -0.16 -2.98
N LEU A 69 -3.49 1.13 -3.09
CA LEU A 69 -2.13 1.60 -3.37
C LEU A 69 -1.66 2.68 -2.38
N ARG A 70 -0.35 2.70 -2.11
CA ARG A 70 0.32 3.78 -1.37
C ARG A 70 1.71 4.04 -1.94
N VAL A 71 2.25 5.20 -1.63
CA VAL A 71 3.57 5.62 -2.09
C VAL A 71 4.41 6.12 -0.91
N THR A 72 5.72 6.09 -1.06
CA THR A 72 6.67 6.74 -0.14
C THR A 72 7.85 7.29 -0.94
N GLY A 73 8.57 8.25 -0.36
CA GLY A 73 9.90 8.58 -0.86
C GLY A 73 10.84 7.39 -0.69
N ALA A 74 11.73 7.15 -1.65
CA ALA A 74 12.70 6.05 -1.55
C ALA A 74 13.70 6.22 -0.39
N ASP A 75 13.85 7.46 0.10
CA ASP A 75 14.62 7.76 1.31
C ASP A 75 13.92 7.28 2.60
N GLY A 76 12.64 6.91 2.53
CA GLY A 76 11.83 6.41 3.64
C GLY A 76 11.53 7.47 4.72
N GLN A 77 12.06 8.69 4.60
CA GLN A 77 12.05 9.69 5.67
C GLN A 77 10.67 10.33 5.86
N SER A 78 9.88 10.43 4.78
CA SER A 78 8.52 10.98 4.85
C SER A 78 7.48 9.97 5.35
N GLY A 79 7.88 8.70 5.52
CA GLY A 79 6.94 7.61 5.79
C GLY A 79 6.01 7.33 4.60
N TRP A 80 5.25 6.24 4.72
CA TRP A 80 4.26 5.87 3.72
C TRP A 80 3.06 6.82 3.73
N THR A 81 2.54 7.16 2.54
CA THR A 81 1.22 7.77 2.43
C THR A 81 0.14 6.80 2.91
N ARG A 82 -1.05 7.34 3.17
CA ARG A 82 -2.24 6.52 3.33
C ARG A 82 -2.50 5.70 2.06
N ARG A 83 -3.05 4.51 2.25
CA ARG A 83 -3.56 3.68 1.15
C ARG A 83 -4.84 4.30 0.59
N THR A 84 -4.94 4.27 -0.74
CA THR A 84 -6.10 4.74 -1.52
C THR A 84 -6.61 3.60 -2.38
N ALA A 85 -7.94 3.43 -2.43
CA ALA A 85 -8.60 2.47 -3.30
C ALA A 85 -8.76 3.06 -4.71
N ALA A 86 -8.63 2.21 -5.73
CA ALA A 86 -8.81 2.55 -7.12
C ALA A 86 -9.64 1.48 -7.84
N GLU A 87 -10.48 1.93 -8.77
CA GLU A 87 -11.30 1.06 -9.61
C GLU A 87 -10.44 0.22 -10.58
N PRO A 88 -10.96 -0.93 -11.03
CA PRO A 88 -10.43 -1.62 -12.20
C PRO A 88 -10.34 -0.66 -13.41
N VAL A 89 -9.30 -0.80 -14.23
CA VAL A 89 -9.11 -0.02 -15.48
C VAL A 89 -9.63 -0.83 -16.65
#